data_AF-A0A3S1Q7Q0-F1
#
_entry.id   AF-A0A3S1Q7Q0-F1
#
_cell.length_a   1.000
_cell.length_b   1.000
_cell.length_c   1.000
_cell.angle_alpha   90.00
_cell.angle_beta   90.00
_cell.angle_gamma   90.00
#
_symmetry.space_group_name_H-M   'P 1'
#
loop_
_entity.id
_entity.type
_entity.pdbx_description
1 polymer ?
#
loop_
_entity_poly.entity_id
_entity_poly.type
_entity_poly.pdbx_seq_one_letter_code
_entity_poly.pdbx_strand_id
1 'polypeptide(L)' 'MTGPREMFEAREGEQRLENDPALMPPDDGIVFIGRIASPWTTRETCPKNMRAARETGQKAVLTMDAPYRNGLRGLERAR' A
#
# COMPACT_ATOMS: atom_id res chain seq x y z
N MET A 1 -2.00 -5.00 -21.24
CA MET A 1 -3.10 -4.20 -20.65
C MET A 1 -4.10 -5.17 -20.05
N THR A 2 -3.96 -5.46 -18.77
CA THR A 2 -4.88 -6.34 -18.04
C THR A 2 -6.09 -5.52 -17.65
N GLY A 3 -7.30 -5.93 -18.05
CA GLY A 3 -8.55 -5.23 -17.77
C GLY A 3 -8.82 -5.04 -16.26
N PRO A 4 -9.86 -4.27 -15.89
CA PRO A 4 -10.18 -4.03 -14.49
C PRO A 4 -10.42 -5.37 -13.80
N ARG A 5 -9.64 -5.63 -12.75
CA ARG A 5 -9.82 -6.81 -11.90
C ARG A 5 -11.21 -6.70 -11.24
N GLU A 6 -12.06 -7.70 -11.40
CA GLU A 6 -13.39 -7.86 -10.74
C GLU A 6 -13.36 -7.93 -9.20
N MET A 7 -12.32 -7.40 -8.56
CA MET A 7 -12.02 -7.59 -7.14
C MET A 7 -12.80 -6.63 -6.21
N PHE A 8 -13.58 -5.71 -6.77
CA PHE A 8 -14.28 -4.64 -6.06
C PHE A 8 -15.68 -4.43 -6.65
N GLU A 9 -16.50 -5.46 -6.57
CA GLU A 9 -17.94 -5.30 -6.78
C GLU A 9 -18.53 -4.47 -5.63
N ALA A 10 -19.41 -3.53 -5.99
CA ALA A 10 -20.09 -2.69 -5.01
C ALA A 10 -21.04 -3.56 -4.18
N ARG A 11 -21.03 -3.37 -2.86
CA ARG A 11 -21.94 -4.05 -1.94
C ARG A 11 -23.26 -3.30 -1.84
N GLU A 12 -24.25 -3.94 -1.24
CA GLU A 12 -25.51 -3.27 -0.89
C GLU A 12 -25.24 -2.01 -0.06
N GLY A 13 -25.79 -0.88 -0.51
CA GLY A 13 -25.60 0.43 0.12
C GLY A 13 -24.32 1.18 -0.27
N GLU A 14 -23.40 0.58 -1.04
CA GLU A 14 -22.26 1.31 -1.60
C GLU A 14 -22.64 1.97 -2.94
N GLN A 15 -22.21 3.21 -3.14
CA GLN A 15 -22.45 3.96 -4.38
C GLN A 15 -21.12 4.28 -5.07
N ARG A 16 -21.00 3.92 -6.35
CA ARG A 16 -19.88 4.37 -7.17
C ARG A 16 -20.03 5.86 -7.45
N LEU A 17 -18.91 6.59 -7.41
CA LEU A 17 -18.88 7.97 -7.89
C LEU A 17 -19.22 8.01 -9.37
N GLU A 18 -19.94 9.05 -9.81
CA GLU A 18 -20.31 9.24 -11.21
C GLU A 18 -19.08 9.44 -12.11
N ASN A 19 -18.06 10.13 -11.57
CA ASN A 19 -16.80 10.39 -12.25
C ASN A 19 -15.68 9.59 -11.58
N ASP A 20 -14.82 8.94 -12.38
CA ASP A 20 -13.63 8.26 -11.90
C ASP A 20 -12.52 9.29 -11.60
N PRO A 21 -12.10 9.47 -10.33
CA PRO A 21 -11.03 10.40 -9.99
C PRO A 21 -9.70 10.07 -10.68
N ALA A 22 -9.47 8.82 -11.08
CA ALA A 22 -8.27 8.44 -11.82
C ALA A 22 -8.19 9.03 -13.23
N LEU A 23 -9.32 9.50 -13.78
CA LEU A 23 -9.40 10.18 -15.08
C LEU A 23 -9.32 11.70 -14.96
N MET A 24 -9.30 12.23 -13.75
CA MET A 24 -9.21 13.67 -13.50
C MET A 24 -7.74 14.12 -13.43
N PRO A 25 -7.43 15.39 -13.77
CA PRO A 25 -6.12 15.95 -13.47
C PRO A 25 -5.84 15.88 -11.96
N PRO A 26 -4.71 15.34 -11.52
CA PRO A 26 -4.38 15.28 -10.10
C PRO A 26 -3.97 16.67 -9.59
N ASP A 27 -4.32 16.97 -8.34
CA ASP A 27 -3.90 18.21 -7.68
C ASP A 27 -2.38 18.20 -7.36
N ASP A 28 -1.79 17.01 -7.14
CA ASP A 28 -0.37 16.82 -6.83
C ASP A 28 0.14 15.42 -7.24
N GLY A 29 1.46 15.21 -7.17
CA GLY A 29 2.12 13.96 -7.53
C GLY A 29 2.70 13.21 -6.32
N ILE A 30 2.57 11.89 -6.32
CA ILE A 30 3.24 11.00 -5.36
C ILE A 30 4.44 10.34 -6.03
N VAL A 31 5.59 10.36 -5.37
CA VAL A 31 6.77 9.61 -5.79
C VAL A 31 6.99 8.43 -4.85
N PHE A 32 7.09 7.22 -5.41
CA PHE A 32 7.47 6.05 -4.64
C PHE A 32 8.97 6.08 -4.34
N ILE A 33 9.32 6.02 -3.06
CA ILE A 33 10.70 6.16 -2.56
C ILE A 33 11.37 4.82 -2.24
N GLY A 34 10.70 3.71 -2.56
CA GLY A 34 11.12 2.37 -2.19
C GLY A 34 10.03 1.32 -2.39
N ARG A 35 10.25 0.14 -1.80
CA ARG A 35 9.35 -1.02 -1.92
C ARG A 35 9.24 -1.78 -0.61
N ILE A 36 8.04 -2.28 -0.33
CA ILE A 36 7.76 -3.21 0.77
C ILE A 36 7.80 -4.64 0.23
N ALA A 37 8.56 -5.51 0.88
CA ALA A 37 8.48 -6.96 0.71
C ALA A 37 7.83 -7.56 1.96
N SER A 38 6.71 -8.26 1.77
CA SER A 38 5.95 -8.88 2.86
C SER A 38 5.62 -10.34 2.49
N PRO A 39 5.29 -11.18 3.49
CA PRO A 39 4.84 -12.55 3.26
C PRO A 39 3.37 -12.63 2.78
N TRP A 40 2.62 -11.53 2.85
CA TRP A 40 1.21 -11.47 2.45
C TRP A 40 1.10 -11.09 0.98
N THR A 41 1.06 -12.10 0.11
CA THR A 41 1.12 -11.93 -1.34
C THR A 41 -0.25 -11.79 -2.01
N THR A 42 -1.34 -12.07 -1.29
CA THR A 42 -2.72 -11.87 -1.78
C THR A 42 -3.50 -10.99 -0.81
N ARG A 43 -4.52 -10.29 -1.34
CA ARG A 43 -5.29 -9.33 -0.55
C ARG A 43 -6.05 -9.99 0.60
N GLU A 44 -6.51 -11.21 0.40
CA GLU A 44 -7.24 -12.02 1.38
C GLU A 44 -6.33 -12.43 2.55
N THR A 45 -5.03 -12.59 2.28
CA THR A 45 -4.03 -12.94 3.30
C THR A 45 -3.46 -11.73 4.05
N CYS A 46 -3.68 -10.51 3.54
CA CYS A 46 -3.19 -9.30 4.18
C CYS A 46 -3.90 -9.04 5.51
N PRO A 47 -3.18 -8.88 6.63
CA PRO A 47 -3.77 -8.54 7.91
C PRO A 47 -4.52 -7.21 7.84
N LYS A 48 -5.68 -7.14 8.51
CA LYS A 48 -6.51 -5.91 8.56
C LYS A 48 -5.76 -4.71 9.15
N ASN A 49 -4.82 -4.94 10.05
CA ASN A 49 -4.05 -3.90 10.74
C ASN A 49 -2.72 -4.43 11.28
N MET A 50 -1.89 -3.52 11.80
CA MET A 50 -0.57 -3.85 12.35
C MET A 50 -0.60 -4.74 13.59
N ARG A 51 -1.68 -4.72 14.38
CA ARG A 51 -1.83 -5.65 15.53
C ARG A 51 -1.95 -7.09 15.01
N ALA A 52 -2.90 -7.34 14.12
CA ALA A 52 -3.10 -8.64 13.51
C ALA A 52 -1.84 -9.13 12.79
N ALA A 53 -1.12 -8.23 12.10
CA ALA A 53 0.17 -8.57 11.48
C ALA A 53 1.20 -9.05 12.51
N ARG A 54 1.34 -8.36 13.65
CA ARG A 54 2.29 -8.72 14.72
C ARG A 54 1.94 -10.06 15.38
N GLU A 55 0.65 -10.36 15.55
CA GLU A 55 0.18 -11.63 16.11
C GLU A 55 0.58 -12.84 15.24
N THR A 56 0.79 -12.65 13.93
CA THR A 56 1.31 -13.72 13.05
C THR A 56 2.79 -14.07 13.29
N GLY A 57 3.54 -13.22 14.00
CA GLY A 57 4.99 -13.35 14.18
C GLY A 57 5.82 -13.14 12.90
N GLN A 58 5.18 -12.87 11.76
CA GLN A 58 5.88 -12.65 10.49
C GLN A 58 6.37 -11.19 10.37
N LYS A 59 7.42 -10.97 9.56
CA LYS A 59 8.04 -9.66 9.34
C LYS A 59 7.97 -9.25 7.87
N ALA A 60 7.97 -7.93 7.64
CA ALA A 60 8.12 -7.33 6.32
C ALA A 60 9.38 -6.45 6.29
N VAL A 61 9.92 -6.20 5.10
CA VAL A 61 11.12 -5.39 4.87
C VAL A 61 10.77 -4.22 3.97
N LEU A 62 11.20 -3.01 4.36
CA LEU A 62 11.14 -1.82 3.53
C LEU A 62 12.52 -1.57 2.91
N THR A 63 12.59 -1.52 1.58
CA THR A 63 13.79 -1.15 0.83
C THR A 63 13.65 0.27 0.31
N MET A 64 14.55 1.16 0.72
CA MET A 64 14.57 2.55 0.23
C MET A 64 15.46 2.69 -1.01
N ASP A 65 14.96 3.39 -2.01
CA ASP A 65 15.68 3.67 -3.24
C ASP A 65 16.83 4.65 -2.99
N ALA A 66 17.90 4.51 -3.78
CA ALA A 66 19.18 5.18 -3.53
C ALA A 66 19.07 6.70 -3.28
N PRO A 67 18.28 7.48 -4.05
CA PRO A 67 18.16 8.93 -3.83
C PRO A 67 17.59 9.32 -2.46
N TYR A 68 16.82 8.44 -1.81
CA TYR A 68 16.06 8.75 -0.60
C TYR A 68 16.69 8.21 0.69
N ARG A 69 17.76 7.39 0.59
CA ARG A 69 18.37 6.73 1.76
C ARG A 69 18.91 7.68 2.83
N ASN A 70 19.35 8.88 2.43
CA ASN A 70 19.81 9.89 3.39
C ASN A 70 18.72 10.31 4.40
N GLY A 71 17.45 10.14 4.04
CA GLY A 71 16.31 10.36 4.94
C GLY A 71 16.18 9.34 6.07
N LEU A 72 16.95 8.24 6.04
CA LEU A 72 16.94 7.23 7.11
C LEU A 72 17.82 7.60 8.32
N ARG A 73 18.64 8.66 8.23
CA ARG A 73 19.53 9.07 9.31
C ARG A 73 18.75 9.35 10.60
N GLY A 74 19.09 8.66 11.70
CA GLY A 74 18.47 8.82 13.01
C GLY A 74 17.35 7.83 13.30
N LEU A 75 16.89 7.05 12.31
CA LEU A 75 15.85 6.04 12.51
C LEU A 75 16.36 4.76 13.17
N GLU A 76 17.67 4.56 13.28
CA GLU A 76 18.27 3.38 13.92
C GLU A 76 17.91 3.24 15.41
N ARG A 77 17.43 4.34 16.02
CA ARG A 77 17.02 4.40 17.43
C ARG A 77 15.51 4.21 17.61
N ALA A 78 14.73 4.26 16.53
CA ALA A 78 13.29 4.04 16.59
C ALA A 78 13.02 2.56 16.90
N ARG A 79 12.24 2.29 17.95
CA ARG A 79 11.82 0.95 18.37
C ARG A 79 10.31 0.82 18.32
#